data_AF-A0A920NEQ1-F1
#
_entry.id   AF-A0A920NEQ1-F1
#
_cell.length_a   1.000
_cell.length_b   1.000
_cell.length_c   1.000
_cell.angle_alpha   90.00
_cell.angle_beta   90.00
_cell.angle_gamma   90.00
#
_symmetry.space_group_name_H-M   'P 1'
#
loop_
_entity.id
_entity.type
_entity.pdbx_description
1 polymer ?
#
loop_
_entity_poly.entity_id
_entity_poly.type
_entity_poly.pdbx_seq_one_letter_code
_entity_poly.pdbx_strand_id
1 'polypeptide(L)'
;MDGSFSQPFNRFRAIEPKAFGQKECFEAGVKFANAEGIVPAPEATHAVKGAIDAALECKKNGEKKTILFNLCGHGHFDMQAYGDYFNNKLSDDKYNEADANKALEKLPKIA
;
A
#
# COMPACT_ATOMS: atom_id res chain seq x y z
N MET A 1 0.14 -13.53 17.25
CA MET A 1 1.47 -13.04 16.86
C MET A 1 1.46 -11.56 17.13
N ASP A 2 2.04 -11.19 18.26
CA ASP A 2 2.19 -9.81 18.72
C ASP A 2 3.16 -9.06 17.79
N GLY A 3 2.73 -7.89 17.32
CA GLY A 3 3.42 -7.06 16.32
C GLY A 3 4.74 -6.45 16.81
N SER A 4 5.68 -7.28 17.20
CA SER A 4 7.04 -6.93 17.63
C SER A 4 7.98 -6.68 16.44
N PHE A 5 7.49 -6.09 15.34
CA PHE A 5 8.36 -5.56 14.30
C PHE A 5 8.88 -4.19 14.75
N SER A 6 10.04 -4.20 15.37
CA SER A 6 10.76 -3.05 15.89
C SER A 6 11.11 -2.06 14.77
N GLN A 7 10.46 -0.90 14.76
CA GLN A 7 10.84 0.26 13.94
C GLN A 7 11.01 1.48 14.87
N PRO A 8 12.07 2.29 14.69
CA PRO A 8 12.49 3.32 15.65
C PRO A 8 11.45 4.42 15.94
N PHE A 9 10.49 4.64 15.03
CA PHE A 9 9.42 5.65 15.21
C PHE A 9 8.23 5.19 16.05
N ASN A 10 8.09 3.88 16.30
CA ASN A 10 6.94 3.35 17.05
C ASN A 10 7.11 3.49 18.58
N ARG A 11 8.26 3.98 19.03
CA ARG A 11 8.59 4.17 20.46
C ARG A 11 7.78 5.28 21.13
N PHE A 12 7.19 6.20 20.35
CA PHE A 12 6.34 7.29 20.85
C PHE A 12 4.88 7.22 20.40
N ARG A 13 4.45 6.14 19.73
CA ARG A 13 3.07 5.96 19.19
C ARG A 13 2.55 7.14 18.34
N ALA A 14 3.43 7.91 17.71
CA ALA A 14 3.02 9.08 16.93
C ALA A 14 2.52 8.72 15.51
N ILE A 15 2.78 7.49 15.04
CA ILE A 15 2.47 7.03 13.68
C ILE A 15 1.93 5.60 13.76
N GLU A 16 0.82 5.34 13.07
CA GLU A 16 0.24 4.00 12.92
C GLU A 16 0.55 3.46 11.50
N PRO A 17 1.35 2.40 11.37
CA PRO A 17 1.62 1.80 10.07
C PRO A 17 0.40 0.99 9.58
N LYS A 18 0.14 1.05 8.27
CA LYS A 18 -0.84 0.20 7.58
C LYS A 18 -0.18 -0.47 6.38
N ALA A 19 -0.54 -1.72 6.13
CA ALA A 19 -0.14 -2.47 4.95
C ALA A 19 -1.39 -2.82 4.15
N PHE A 20 -1.28 -2.72 2.83
CA PHE A 20 -2.34 -2.98 1.88
C PHE A 20 -1.82 -3.87 0.77
N GLY A 21 -2.69 -4.70 0.22
CA GLY A 21 -2.39 -5.48 -0.98
C GLY A 21 -2.28 -4.56 -2.21
N GLN A 22 -1.42 -4.95 -3.14
CA GLN A 22 -1.19 -4.24 -4.38
C GLN A 22 -2.48 -4.08 -5.20
N LYS A 23 -3.29 -5.14 -5.31
CA LYS A 23 -4.55 -5.10 -6.08
C LYS A 23 -5.55 -4.07 -5.54
N GLU A 24 -5.76 -4.02 -4.22
CA GLU A 24 -6.67 -3.03 -3.62
C GLU A 24 -6.12 -1.60 -3.71
N CYS A 25 -4.79 -1.44 -3.73
CA CYS A 25 -4.17 -0.15 -3.96
C CYS A 25 -4.41 0.32 -5.41
N PHE A 26 -4.23 -0.54 -6.41
CA PHE A 26 -4.57 -0.19 -7.79
C PHE A 26 -6.06 0.12 -7.97
N GLU A 27 -6.95 -0.63 -7.33
CA GLU A 27 -8.39 -0.33 -7.34
C GLU A 27 -8.68 1.07 -6.79
N ALA A 28 -8.07 1.42 -5.64
CA ALA A 28 -8.15 2.75 -5.06
C ALA A 28 -7.57 3.83 -5.99
N GLY A 29 -6.44 3.54 -6.65
CA GLY A 29 -5.81 4.43 -7.61
C GLY A 29 -6.68 4.72 -8.83
N VAL A 30 -7.32 3.69 -9.40
CA VAL A 30 -8.27 3.84 -10.52
C VAL A 30 -9.49 4.65 -10.09
N LYS A 31 -10.02 4.39 -8.89
CA LYS A 31 -11.12 5.17 -8.34
C LYS A 31 -10.76 6.64 -8.17
N PHE A 32 -9.58 6.94 -7.63
CA PHE A 32 -9.07 8.30 -7.47
C PHE A 32 -8.87 9.00 -8.83
N ALA A 33 -8.28 8.31 -9.81
CA ALA A 33 -8.09 8.86 -11.14
C ALA A 33 -9.41 9.22 -11.83
N ASN A 34 -10.44 8.37 -11.69
CA ASN A 34 -11.78 8.64 -12.23
C ASN A 34 -12.48 9.83 -11.54
N ALA A 35 -12.18 10.10 -10.28
CA ALA A 35 -12.79 11.18 -9.51
C ALA A 35 -12.05 12.53 -9.67
N GLU A 36 -10.71 12.50 -9.65
CA GLU A 36 -9.85 13.69 -9.54
C GLU A 36 -9.08 14.00 -10.84
N GLY A 37 -9.10 13.10 -11.83
CA GLY A 37 -8.42 13.28 -13.11
C GLY A 37 -6.89 13.10 -13.07
N ILE A 38 -6.33 12.71 -11.92
CA ILE A 38 -4.89 12.45 -11.76
C ILE A 38 -4.67 10.95 -11.62
N VAL A 39 -3.82 10.38 -12.48
CA VAL A 39 -3.37 8.99 -12.34
C VAL A 39 -2.22 8.96 -11.33
N PRO A 40 -2.39 8.37 -10.13
CA PRO A 40 -1.32 8.26 -9.13
C PRO A 40 -0.22 7.28 -9.60
N ALA A 41 1.01 7.45 -9.12
CA ALA A 41 2.03 6.42 -9.28
C ALA A 41 1.65 5.15 -8.47
N PRO A 42 2.09 3.94 -8.85
CA PRO A 42 1.79 2.70 -8.12
C PRO A 42 2.12 2.77 -6.62
N GLU A 43 3.21 3.42 -6.22
CA GLU A 43 3.55 3.64 -4.82
C GLU A 43 2.55 4.57 -4.14
N ALA A 44 2.17 5.66 -4.82
CA ALA A 44 1.23 6.65 -4.31
C ALA A 44 -0.18 6.07 -4.09
N THR A 45 -0.55 5.01 -4.83
CA THR A 45 -1.85 4.34 -4.64
C THR A 45 -2.06 3.80 -3.22
N HIS A 46 -0.99 3.48 -2.49
CA HIS A 46 -1.07 3.03 -1.09
C HIS A 46 -1.55 4.14 -0.15
N ALA A 47 -1.06 5.37 -0.37
CA ALA A 47 -1.51 6.53 0.39
C ALA A 47 -2.96 6.91 0.02
N VAL A 48 -3.31 6.81 -1.27
CA VAL A 48 -4.69 7.01 -1.75
C VAL A 48 -5.64 6.01 -1.08
N LYS A 49 -5.28 4.71 -1.04
CA LYS A 49 -6.06 3.68 -0.35
C LYS A 49 -6.26 4.01 1.13
N GLY A 50 -5.19 4.39 1.83
CA GLY A 50 -5.28 4.82 3.22
C GLY A 50 -6.19 6.04 3.44
N ALA A 51 -6.13 7.03 2.55
CA ALA A 51 -6.97 8.22 2.61
C ALA A 51 -8.46 7.90 2.37
N ILE A 52 -8.76 7.02 1.39
CA ILE A 52 -10.12 6.56 1.12
C ILE A 52 -10.68 5.78 2.32
N ASP A 53 -9.90 4.88 2.91
CA ASP A 53 -10.33 4.11 4.09
C ASP A 53 -10.62 5.02 5.29
N ALA A 54 -9.77 6.02 5.53
CA ALA A 54 -10.00 7.02 6.57
C ALA A 54 -11.28 7.84 6.31
N ALA A 55 -11.55 8.21 5.05
CA ALA A 55 -12.77 8.92 4.67
C ALA A 55 -14.03 8.07 4.87
N LEU A 56 -13.96 6.77 4.53
CA LEU A 56 -15.04 5.82 4.75
C LEU A 56 -15.30 5.57 6.24
N GLU A 57 -14.26 5.54 7.07
CA GLU A 57 -14.37 5.46 8.53
C GLU A 57 -15.07 6.71 9.10
N CYS A 58 -14.66 7.91 8.68
CA CYS A 58 -15.33 9.15 9.07
C CYS A 58 -16.81 9.14 8.70
N LYS A 59 -17.15 8.68 7.47
CA LYS A 59 -18.53 8.51 7.02
C LYS A 59 -19.32 7.53 7.90
N LYS A 60 -18.72 6.39 8.26
CA LYS A 60 -19.34 5.39 9.13
C LYS A 60 -19.63 5.94 10.53
N ASN A 61 -18.73 6.77 11.05
CA ASN A 61 -18.81 7.32 12.40
C ASN A 61 -19.57 8.67 12.45
N GLY A 62 -19.97 9.23 11.30
CA GLY A 62 -20.64 10.53 11.22
C GLY A 62 -19.72 11.72 11.53
N GLU A 63 -18.40 11.53 11.44
CA GLU A 63 -17.41 12.55 11.77
C GLU A 63 -17.01 13.37 10.53
N LYS A 64 -16.75 14.66 10.75
CA LYS A 64 -16.17 15.54 9.73
C LYS A 64 -14.72 15.83 10.11
N LYS A 65 -13.78 15.18 9.42
CA LYS A 65 -12.34 15.37 9.60
C LYS A 65 -11.70 15.80 8.28
N THR A 66 -10.62 16.56 8.37
CA THR A 66 -9.76 16.86 7.22
C THR A 66 -8.69 15.78 7.13
N ILE A 67 -8.57 15.17 5.95
CA ILE A 67 -7.57 14.13 5.68
C ILE A 67 -6.55 14.73 4.71
N LEU A 68 -5.30 14.81 5.15
CA LEU A 68 -4.16 15.16 4.30
C LEU A 68 -3.37 13.88 4.00
N PHE A 69 -3.07 13.66 2.73
CA PHE A 69 -2.16 12.59 2.32
C PHE A 69 -1.17 13.13 1.29
N ASN A 70 0.00 12.49 1.20
CA ASN A 70 1.02 12.84 0.21
C ASN A 70 0.80 12.03 -1.07
N LEU A 71 0.46 12.71 -2.16
CA LEU A 71 0.49 12.12 -3.50
C LEU A 71 1.92 12.21 -4.03
N CYS A 72 2.75 11.21 -3.72
CA CYS A 72 4.20 11.28 -3.93
C CYS A 72 4.65 11.25 -5.40
N GLY A 73 3.76 10.93 -6.34
CA GLY A 73 4.08 10.88 -7.77
C GLY A 73 2.87 10.57 -8.65
N HIS A 74 3.05 10.77 -9.97
CA HIS A 74 2.04 10.47 -10.99
C HIS A 74 2.39 9.19 -11.77
N GLY A 75 1.38 8.50 -12.30
CA GLY A 75 1.54 7.22 -12.98
C GLY A 75 1.83 7.31 -14.49
N HIS A 76 2.09 8.48 -15.08
CA HIS A 76 2.25 8.64 -16.54
C HIS A 76 3.24 7.66 -17.18
N PHE A 77 4.32 7.31 -16.49
CA PHE A 77 5.33 6.37 -16.97
C PHE A 77 5.14 4.94 -16.45
N ASP A 78 4.11 4.72 -15.61
CA ASP A 78 3.78 3.44 -14.98
C ASP A 78 2.57 2.77 -15.64
N MET A 79 2.24 3.17 -16.87
CA MET A 79 1.08 2.65 -17.61
C MET A 79 1.15 1.13 -17.83
N GLN A 80 2.34 0.55 -17.87
CA GLN A 80 2.50 -0.90 -17.90
C GLN A 80 1.93 -1.56 -16.65
N ALA A 81 2.20 -1.01 -15.46
CA ALA A 81 1.69 -1.56 -14.20
C ALA A 81 0.16 -1.47 -14.11
N TYR A 82 -0.42 -0.36 -14.58
CA TYR A 82 -1.88 -0.25 -14.75
C TYR A 82 -2.43 -1.24 -15.78
N GLY A 83 -1.72 -1.45 -16.89
CA GLY A 83 -2.05 -2.47 -17.88
C GLY A 83 -2.06 -3.87 -17.27
N ASP A 84 -1.07 -4.20 -16.44
CA ASP A 84 -1.00 -5.48 -15.74
C ASP A 84 -2.12 -5.64 -14.71
N TYR A 85 -2.52 -4.57 -14.02
CA TYR A 85 -3.72 -4.56 -13.19
C TYR A 85 -4.98 -4.89 -14.00
N PHE A 86 -5.25 -4.16 -15.09
CA PHE A 86 -6.45 -4.38 -15.90
C PHE A 86 -6.48 -5.75 -16.59
N ASN A 87 -5.32 -6.31 -16.90
CA ASN A 87 -5.19 -7.64 -17.48
C ASN A 87 -5.13 -8.78 -16.44
N ASN A 88 -5.36 -8.48 -15.15
CA ASN A 88 -5.28 -9.45 -14.04
C ASN A 88 -3.92 -10.18 -13.95
N LYS A 89 -2.83 -9.51 -14.30
CA LYS A 89 -1.46 -10.06 -14.28
C LYS A 89 -0.71 -9.79 -12.97
N LEU A 90 -1.27 -8.96 -12.08
CA LEU A 90 -0.66 -8.72 -10.77
C LEU A 90 -0.70 -9.98 -9.90
N SER A 91 0.45 -10.34 -9.33
CA SER A 91 0.59 -11.43 -8.36
C SER A 91 -0.22 -11.17 -7.10
N ASP A 92 -0.57 -12.24 -6.39
CA ASP A 92 -1.12 -12.10 -5.04
C ASP A 92 0.02 -11.78 -4.05
N ASP A 93 -0.23 -10.83 -3.13
CA ASP A 93 0.71 -10.47 -2.05
C ASP A 93 0.72 -11.51 -0.93
N LYS A 94 0.95 -12.78 -1.27
CA LYS A 94 1.02 -13.87 -0.28
C LYS A 94 2.46 -14.07 0.15
N TYR A 95 2.74 -13.75 1.42
CA TYR A 95 3.99 -14.14 2.05
C TYR A 95 4.03 -15.66 2.25
N ASN A 96 5.03 -16.31 1.66
CA ASN A 96 5.31 -17.73 1.90
C ASN A 96 6.57 -17.89 2.74
N GLU A 97 6.37 -18.21 4.02
CA GLU A 97 7.45 -18.41 4.98
C GLU A 97 8.39 -19.56 4.58
N ALA A 98 7.87 -20.61 3.92
CA ALA A 98 8.70 -21.73 3.47
C ALA A 98 9.66 -21.32 2.36
N ASP A 99 9.23 -20.43 1.45
CA ASP A 99 10.09 -19.92 0.38
C ASP A 99 11.12 -18.94 0.93
N ALA A 100 10.73 -18.11 1.90
CA ALA A 100 11.64 -17.22 2.60
C ALA A 100 12.75 -18.01 3.32
N ASN A 101 12.39 -19.05 4.08
CA ASN A 101 13.35 -19.89 4.80
C ASN A 101 14.32 -20.61 3.84
N LYS A 102 13.81 -21.16 2.73
CA LYS A 102 14.66 -21.76 1.68
C LYS A 102 15.63 -20.76 1.06
N ALA A 103 15.24 -19.50 0.92
CA ALA A 103 16.14 -18.45 0.41
C ALA A 103 17.22 -18.11 1.43
N LEU A 104 16.87 -18.05 2.72
CA LEU A 104 17.81 -17.79 3.82
C LEU A 104 18.88 -18.89 3.94
N GLU A 105 18.51 -20.16 3.75
CA GLU A 105 19.43 -21.29 3.75
C GLU A 105 20.53 -21.19 2.68
N LYS A 106 20.28 -20.47 1.59
CA LYS A 106 21.24 -20.27 0.49
C LYS A 106 22.21 -19.13 0.73
N LEU A 107 22.03 -18.33 1.79
CA LEU A 107 22.93 -17.23 2.09
C LEU A 107 24.31 -17.76 2.53
N PRO A 108 25.41 -17.16 2.06
CA PRO A 108 26.74 -17.56 2.49
C PRO A 108 26.90 -17.34 3.99
N LYS A 109 27.46 -18.33 4.69
CA LYS A 109 27.83 -18.17 6.10
C LYS A 109 29.07 -17.29 6.18
N ILE A 110 28.92 -16.11 6.75
CA ILE A 110 30.04 -15.23 7.07
C ILE A 110 30.63 -15.72 8.41
N ALA A 111 31.95 -15.85 8.47
CA ALA A 111 32.70 -16.32 9.64
C ALA A 111 32.77 -15.28 10.76
#